data_AF-A0A0A5FUK8-F1
#
_entry.id   AF-A0A0A5FUK8-F1
#
_cell.length_a   1.000
_cell.length_b   1.000
_cell.length_c   1.000
_cell.angle_alpha   90.00
_cell.angle_beta   90.00
_cell.angle_gamma   90.00
#
_symmetry.space_group_name_H-M   'P 1'
#
loop_
_entity.id
_entity.type
_entity.pdbx_description
1 polymer ?
#
loop_
_entity_poly.entity_id
_entity_poly.type
_entity_poly.pdbx_seq_one_letter_code
_entity_poly.pdbx_strand_id
1 'polypeptide(L)'
;TAQEGLNFCDQLYKVERQLKELDAVDRYHKRNELSLPILDEFSKWLKVQTPKVLPKSALGKAIKYCKSQWPKLEAFLLDGRLELDNNRAERAIKP
;
A
#
# COMPACT_ATOMS: atom_id res chain seq x y z
N THR A 1 1.49 -16.16 -4.64
CA THR A 1 2.02 -15.86 -6.00
C THR A 1 1.97 -14.36 -6.25
N ALA A 2 2.58 -13.84 -7.33
CA ALA A 2 2.58 -12.40 -7.62
C ALA A 2 1.17 -11.77 -7.68
N GLN A 3 0.16 -12.54 -8.08
CA GLN A 3 -1.24 -12.15 -8.12
C GLN A 3 -1.81 -11.76 -6.75
N GLU A 4 -1.39 -12.44 -5.67
CA GLU A 4 -1.86 -12.11 -4.31
C GLU A 4 -1.36 -10.73 -3.87
N GLY A 5 -0.12 -10.39 -4.20
CA GLY A 5 0.43 -9.06 -3.93
C GLY A 5 -0.33 -7.95 -4.65
N LEU A 6 -0.73 -8.19 -5.91
CA LEU A 6 -1.58 -7.25 -6.65
C LEU A 6 -2.96 -7.10 -6.02
N ASN A 7 -3.54 -8.20 -5.55
CA ASN A 7 -4.85 -8.19 -4.90
C ASN A 7 -4.86 -7.34 -3.61
N PHE A 8 -3.77 -7.32 -2.83
CA PHE A 8 -3.66 -6.40 -1.69
C PHE A 8 -3.62 -4.94 -2.13
N CYS A 9 -2.86 -4.62 -3.18
CA CYS A 9 -2.84 -3.27 -3.73
C CYS A 9 -4.23 -2.85 -4.24
N ASP A 10 -4.92 -3.71 -4.99
CA ASP A 10 -6.27 -3.43 -5.52
C ASP A 10 -7.28 -3.18 -4.41
N GLN A 11 -7.21 -3.94 -3.31
CA GLN A 11 -8.06 -3.71 -2.14
C GLN A 11 -7.82 -2.34 -1.51
N LEU A 12 -6.55 -1.94 -1.33
CA LEU A 12 -6.21 -0.61 -0.80
C LEU A 12 -6.74 0.50 -1.71
N TYR A 13 -6.53 0.41 -3.03
CA TYR A 13 -7.08 1.38 -3.98
C TYR A 13 -8.60 1.42 -4.00
N LYS A 14 -9.26 0.28 -3.79
CA LYS A 14 -10.72 0.22 -3.69
C LYS A 14 -11.22 0.97 -2.46
N VAL A 15 -10.58 0.79 -1.31
CA VAL A 15 -10.88 1.56 -0.09
C VAL A 15 -10.64 3.04 -0.35
N GLU A 16 -9.48 3.43 -0.88
CA GLU A 16 -9.15 4.84 -1.14
C GLU A 16 -10.15 5.54 -2.07
N ARG A 17 -10.69 4.83 -3.07
CA ARG A 17 -11.77 5.36 -3.92
C ARG A 17 -13.05 5.64 -3.14
N GLN A 18 -13.39 4.81 -2.15
CA GLN A 18 -14.55 5.01 -1.29
C GLN A 18 -14.35 6.19 -0.32
N LEU A 19 -13.12 6.44 0.11
CA LEU A 19 -12.81 7.50 1.07
C LEU A 19 -12.51 8.85 0.41
N LYS A 20 -12.56 8.93 -0.92
CA LYS A 20 -12.19 10.12 -1.70
C LYS A 20 -13.04 11.35 -1.39
N GLU A 21 -14.32 11.15 -1.09
CA GLU A 21 -15.26 12.24 -0.78
C GLU A 21 -15.35 12.59 0.71
N LEU A 22 -14.67 11.83 1.58
CA LEU A 22 -14.61 12.10 3.01
C LEU A 22 -13.60 13.20 3.33
N ASP A 23 -13.84 13.92 4.42
CA ASP A 23 -12.85 14.82 4.99
C ASP A 23 -11.66 14.06 5.59
N ALA A 24 -10.61 14.80 5.93
CA ALA A 24 -9.35 14.20 6.39
C ALA A 24 -9.49 13.39 7.68
N VAL A 25 -10.41 13.76 8.59
CA VAL A 25 -10.63 13.08 9.87
C VAL A 25 -11.40 11.79 9.64
N ASP A 26 -12.51 11.85 8.92
CA ASP A 26 -13.30 10.65 8.60
C ASP A 26 -12.50 9.66 7.75
N ARG A 27 -11.71 10.17 6.80
CA ARG A 27 -10.79 9.34 6.01
C ARG A 27 -9.74 8.67 6.89
N TYR A 28 -9.17 9.36 7.88
CA TYR A 28 -8.24 8.76 8.83
C TYR A 28 -8.89 7.61 9.61
N HIS A 29 -10.08 7.82 10.17
CA HIS A 29 -10.79 6.78 10.91
C HIS A 29 -11.10 5.58 10.01
N LYS A 30 -11.64 5.81 8.81
CA LYS A 30 -11.96 4.75 7.87
C LYS A 30 -10.75 4.01 7.33
N ARG A 31 -9.60 4.67 7.15
CA ARG A 31 -8.33 4.00 6.83
C ARG A 31 -7.90 3.06 7.94
N ASN A 32 -8.05 3.46 9.21
CA ASN A 32 -7.73 2.59 10.34
C ASN A 32 -8.71 1.42 10.46
N GLU A 33 -9.98 1.58 10.08
CA GLU A 33 -10.96 0.49 10.09
C GLU A 33 -10.79 -0.49 8.91
N LEU A 34 -10.50 0.04 7.71
CA LEU A 34 -10.55 -0.73 6.46
C LEU A 34 -9.16 -1.03 5.88
N SER A 35 -8.26 -0.04 5.84
CA SER A 35 -6.94 -0.18 5.22
C SER A 35 -5.91 -0.84 6.14
N LEU A 36 -5.96 -0.57 7.45
CA LEU A 36 -5.06 -1.16 8.44
C LEU A 36 -5.11 -2.71 8.49
N PRO A 37 -6.28 -3.38 8.53
CA PRO A 37 -6.31 -4.85 8.53
C PRO A 37 -5.75 -5.43 7.22
N ILE A 38 -6.04 -4.81 6.08
CA ILE A 38 -5.46 -5.21 4.78
C ILE A 38 -3.94 -5.11 4.82
N LEU A 39 -3.41 -4.07 5.46
CA LEU A 39 -1.97 -3.88 5.58
C LEU A 39 -1.29 -4.89 6.50
N ASP A 40 -1.94 -5.24 7.60
CA ASP A 40 -1.44 -6.26 8.50
C ASP A 40 -1.38 -7.63 7.80
N GLU A 41 -2.43 -7.99 7.06
CA GLU A 41 -2.46 -9.21 6.23
C GLU A 41 -1.39 -9.17 5.14
N PHE A 42 -1.23 -8.02 4.47
CA PHE A 42 -0.21 -7.88 3.44
C PHE A 42 1.21 -8.00 4.01
N SER A 43 1.46 -7.44 5.21
CA SER A 43 2.73 -7.57 5.93
C SER A 43 3.04 -9.02 6.26
N LYS A 44 2.04 -9.75 6.80
CA LYS A 44 2.14 -11.18 7.08
C LYS A 44 2.46 -11.96 5.81
N TRP A 45 1.75 -11.68 4.71
CA TRP A 45 2.00 -12.32 3.43
C TRP A 45 3.43 -12.03 2.92
N LEU A 46 3.91 -10.78 2.99
CA LEU A 46 5.28 -10.42 2.60
C LEU A 46 6.32 -11.19 3.41
N LYS A 47 6.12 -11.33 4.73
CA LYS A 47 7.01 -12.12 5.60
C LYS A 47 7.03 -13.61 5.20
N VAL A 48 5.88 -14.18 4.85
CA VAL A 48 5.78 -15.58 4.40
C VAL A 48 6.37 -15.80 3.02
N GLN A 49 6.24 -14.84 2.10
CA GLN A 49 6.75 -14.97 0.73
C GLN A 49 8.24 -14.66 0.62
N THR A 50 8.77 -13.73 1.43
CA THR A 50 10.19 -13.32 1.39
C THR A 50 11.17 -14.51 1.36
N PRO A 51 11.07 -15.54 2.23
CA PRO A 51 11.98 -16.68 2.20
C PRO A 51 11.69 -17.68 1.06
N LYS A 52 10.50 -17.63 0.45
CA LYS A 52 10.07 -18.56 -0.61
C LYS A 52 10.45 -18.10 -2.01
N VAL A 53 10.83 -16.84 -2.18
CA VAL A 53 11.13 -16.26 -3.50
C VAL A 53 12.63 -16.02 -3.68
N LEU A 54 13.11 -16.25 -4.90
CA LEU A 54 14.48 -15.92 -5.24
C LEU A 54 14.64 -14.39 -5.30
N PRO A 55 15.66 -13.79 -4.64
CA PRO A 55 15.80 -12.34 -4.55
C PRO A 55 16.01 -11.64 -5.92
N LYS A 56 16.51 -12.38 -6.92
CA LYS A 56 16.70 -11.87 -8.28
C LYS A 56 15.48 -12.05 -9.19
N SER A 57 14.47 -12.82 -8.77
CA SER A 57 13.23 -12.98 -9.53
C SER A 57 12.43 -11.67 -9.57
N ALA A 58 11.54 -11.53 -10.56
CA ALA A 58 10.65 -10.37 -10.65
C ALA A 58 9.84 -10.16 -9.34
N LEU A 59 9.33 -11.24 -8.75
CA LEU A 59 8.60 -11.20 -7.48
C LEU A 59 9.51 -10.84 -6.29
N GLY A 60 10.73 -11.36 -6.24
CA GLY A 60 11.71 -11.00 -5.20
C GLY A 60 12.10 -9.52 -5.24
N LYS A 61 12.29 -8.96 -6.44
CA LYS A 61 12.52 -7.52 -6.62
C LYS A 61 11.31 -6.69 -6.17
N ALA A 62 10.10 -7.11 -6.54
CA ALA A 62 8.87 -6.43 -6.15
C ALA A 62 8.66 -6.43 -4.62
N ILE A 63 8.88 -7.57 -3.96
CA ILE A 63 8.79 -7.70 -2.49
C ILE A 63 9.84 -6.79 -1.82
N LYS A 64 11.08 -6.79 -2.30
CA LYS A 64 12.13 -5.91 -1.78
C LYS A 64 11.78 -4.44 -1.93
N TYR A 65 11.24 -4.05 -3.09
CA TYR A 65 10.78 -2.68 -3.33
C TYR A 65 9.63 -2.30 -2.40
N CYS A 66 8.61 -3.17 -2.28
CA CYS A 66 7.47 -2.96 -1.40
C CYS A 66 7.91 -2.76 0.07
N LYS A 67 8.82 -3.60 0.57
CA LYS A 67 9.37 -3.45 1.94
C LYS A 67 10.11 -2.13 2.15
N SER A 68 10.77 -1.59 1.11
CA SER A 68 11.43 -0.28 1.16
C SER A 68 10.42 0.88 1.18
N GLN A 69 9.27 0.72 0.52
CA GLN A 69 8.19 1.72 0.55
C GLN A 69 7.27 1.58 1.78
N TRP A 70 7.37 0.49 2.54
CA TRP A 70 6.51 0.19 3.68
C TRP A 70 6.35 1.34 4.68
N PRO A 71 7.41 2.06 5.10
CA PRO A 71 7.26 3.18 6.03
C PRO A 71 6.41 4.34 5.45
N LYS A 72 6.48 4.58 4.14
CA LYS A 72 5.61 5.57 3.47
C LYS A 72 4.18 5.08 3.39
N LEU A 73 4.03 3.78 3.19
CA LEU A 73 2.75 3.11 3.14
C LEU A 73 2.09 3.01 4.53
N GLU A 74 2.84 3.10 5.62
CA GLU A 74 2.27 3.29 6.95
C GLU A 74 1.94 4.76 7.20
N ALA A 75 2.74 5.69 6.65
CA ALA A 75 2.52 7.12 6.84
C ALA A 75 1.18 7.61 6.28
N PHE A 76 0.66 7.08 5.16
CA PHE A 76 -0.64 7.52 4.64
C PHE A 76 -1.82 7.18 5.58
N LEU A 77 -1.65 6.20 6.48
CA LEU A 77 -2.64 5.90 7.50
C LEU A 77 -2.67 6.95 8.62
N LEU A 78 -1.57 7.70 8.80
CA LEU A 78 -1.43 8.66 9.89
C LEU A 78 -2.12 9.99 9.60
N ASP A 79 -2.31 10.34 8.33
CA ASP A 79 -2.95 11.60 7.93
C ASP A 79 -3.83 11.38 6.68
N GLY A 80 -5.13 11.66 6.81
CA GLY A 80 -6.10 11.56 5.72
C GLY A 80 -5.80 12.47 4.51
N ARG A 81 -4.96 13.48 4.67
CA ARG A 81 -4.53 14.39 3.59
C ARG A 81 -3.46 13.75 2.70
N LEU A 82 -2.80 12.70 3.17
CA LEU A 82 -1.80 11.97 2.40
C LEU A 82 -2.48 11.04 1.41
N GLU A 83 -1.98 11.00 0.18
CA GLU A 83 -2.40 10.04 -0.85
C GLU A 83 -1.65 8.71 -0.66
N LEU A 84 -2.31 7.59 -1.01
CA LEU A 84 -1.74 6.24 -0.95
C LEU A 84 -0.47 6.11 -1.81
N ASP A 85 -0.47 6.79 -2.95
CA ASP A 85 0.61 6.76 -3.92
C ASP A 85 1.17 8.17 -4.19
N ASN A 86 2.49 8.24 -4.32
CA ASN A 86 3.20 9.46 -4.68
C ASN A 86 3.06 9.79 -6.18
N ASN A 87 2.20 9.07 -6.91
CA ASN A 87 2.09 9.11 -8.36
C ASN A 87 1.63 10.50 -8.84
N ARG A 88 0.91 11.26 -7.99
CA ARG A 88 0.57 12.67 -8.22
C ARG A 88 1.81 13.58 -8.13
N ALA A 89 2.73 13.35 -7.20
CA ALA A 89 4.00 14.07 -7.13
C ALA A 89 4.96 13.65 -8.25
N GLU A 90 5.01 12.35 -8.59
CA GLU A 90 5.82 11.85 -9.70
C GLU A 90 5.32 12.36 -11.07
N ARG A 91 3.99 12.53 -11.24
CA ARG A 91 3.43 13.18 -12.44
C ARG A 91 3.65 14.69 -12.46
N ALA A 92 3.68 15.36 -11.32
CA ALA A 92 3.93 16.81 -11.23
C ALA A 92 5.40 17.19 -11.50
N ILE A 93 6.33 16.23 -11.37
CA ILE A 93 7.77 16.42 -11.62
C ILE A 93 8.16 15.94 -13.03
N LYS A 94 7.22 15.40 -13.82
CA LYS A 94 7.48 15.13 -15.24
C LYS A 94 7.41 16.45 -16.03
N PRO A 95 8.51 16.89 -16.68
CA PRO A 95 8.50 18.04 -17.59
C PRO A 95 7.66 17.77 -18.84
#